data_AF-A0A1Q3B0Y6-F1
#
_entry.id   AF-A0A1Q3B0Y6-F1
#
_cell.length_a   1.000
_cell.length_b   1.000
_cell.length_c   1.000
_cell.angle_alpha   90.00
_cell.angle_beta   90.00
_cell.angle_gamma   90.00
#
_symmetry.space_group_name_H-M   'P 1'
#
loop_
_entity.id
_entity.type
_entity.pdbx_description
1 polymer ?
#
loop_
_entity_poly.entity_id
_entity_poly.type
_entity_poly.pdbx_seq_one_letter_code
_entity_poly.pdbx_strand_id
1 'polypeptide(L)'
;MGGDSVTSLSNGNANTLTAPQRTYQVVVAATRDMGIGKDGKLPWKLPSDLKLFKDITLTTSDSGKKNAVIMGRKTWESIPSVHRPLPGRLNVVLTRSGSFDIATAENVVICGSMTSALELLAASPYCLSIEKVFVIGGGEILREALNAPGCCAIHITEIETSIDCDTFIPPIDSSSFQPWYSSFPLVENSIRLCFTTYVRVRSSDVESLSQNDENIFDSKNDSFRIEVKNFSFLPKMIFDRHEEYLYLRLVQDIISDGNLKDDRTGTGTLSKFGFQMRFNLRRTFPLLTTKKVFWRGVVEELLWFISGSTSAKVLQEKGIHIWDGNASRDYLDSIGLTERDEGDLGPVYGFQWRHFGARYIDMHADYTGQGFDQLLDVIDKIKNNPNDRRIILSAWNPSDLKLMALPPCHMFAQFYVANGELSCQMYQRSADMGLGVPFNIASYALLTCMIAHVCDLVPGDFIHVIGDTHVYSTHVRPLQEQLQKLPKPFPVLEINPEKKNIDSFVADDFKLIGYDPHQKIEMKMAV
;
A
#
# COMPACT_ATOMS: atom_id res chain seq x y z
N MET A 1 81.82 19.26 -10.48
CA MET A 1 81.21 20.56 -10.12
C MET A 1 80.03 20.71 -11.07
N GLY A 2 78.83 20.26 -10.69
CA GLY A 2 77.89 20.98 -9.81
C GLY A 2 77.21 22.05 -10.66
N GLY A 3 75.92 22.09 -10.91
CA GLY A 3 74.74 21.40 -10.39
C GLY A 3 73.59 22.37 -10.68
N ASP A 4 72.41 21.90 -11.08
CA ASP A 4 71.18 22.70 -11.00
C ASP A 4 69.98 21.80 -10.71
N SER A 5 69.17 22.29 -9.80
CA SER A 5 68.25 21.59 -8.92
C SER A 5 66.93 21.17 -9.57
N VAL A 6 66.52 19.92 -9.32
CA VAL A 6 65.17 19.42 -9.55
C VAL A 6 64.36 19.60 -8.26
N THR A 7 63.28 20.37 -8.32
CA THR A 7 62.23 20.41 -7.28
C THR A 7 60.94 19.81 -7.81
N SER A 8 60.41 18.89 -7.01
CA SER A 8 59.26 18.02 -7.19
C SER A 8 57.91 18.73 -7.34
N LEU A 9 57.04 18.19 -8.18
CA LEU A 9 55.58 18.34 -8.05
C LEU A 9 54.94 16.96 -7.90
N SER A 10 54.25 16.81 -6.78
CA SER A 10 53.56 15.62 -6.28
C SER A 10 52.23 15.35 -6.98
N ASN A 11 51.90 14.06 -7.07
CA ASN A 11 50.64 13.43 -7.49
C ASN A 11 49.37 14.28 -7.37
N GLY A 12 48.74 14.56 -8.51
CA GLY A 12 47.34 14.94 -8.60
C GLY A 12 46.46 13.69 -8.69
N ASN A 13 45.56 13.52 -7.71
CA ASN A 13 44.49 12.54 -7.73
C ASN A 13 43.62 12.71 -8.98
N ALA A 14 43.62 11.70 -9.84
CA ALA A 14 42.64 11.59 -10.91
C ALA A 14 41.27 11.28 -10.28
N ASN A 15 40.34 12.24 -10.36
CA ASN A 15 38.92 11.99 -10.17
C ASN A 15 38.45 10.97 -11.22
N THR A 16 38.40 9.69 -10.86
CA THR A 16 37.75 8.63 -11.64
C THR A 16 36.24 8.90 -11.67
N LEU A 17 35.76 9.45 -12.79
CA LEU A 17 34.34 9.39 -13.14
C LEU A 17 33.95 7.91 -13.21
N THR A 18 33.12 7.45 -12.28
CA THR A 18 32.55 6.09 -12.30
C THR A 18 31.75 5.89 -13.58
N ALA A 19 32.00 4.80 -14.30
CA ALA A 19 31.26 4.45 -15.51
C ALA A 19 29.75 4.37 -15.23
N PRO A 20 28.87 4.71 -16.20
CA PRO A 20 27.44 4.63 -16.02
C PRO A 20 27.01 3.18 -15.76
N GLN A 21 26.18 2.96 -14.74
CA GLN A 21 25.65 1.65 -14.36
C GLN A 21 24.13 1.61 -14.49
N ARG A 22 23.58 0.48 -14.95
CA ARG A 22 22.13 0.23 -14.93
C ARG A 22 21.63 0.00 -13.51
N THR A 23 20.42 0.47 -13.21
CA THR A 23 19.64 -0.03 -12.07
C THR A 23 19.04 -1.39 -12.36
N TYR A 24 18.67 -2.13 -11.32
CA TYR A 24 18.13 -3.48 -11.42
C TYR A 24 17.03 -3.75 -10.40
N GLN A 25 16.31 -4.84 -10.61
CA GLN A 25 15.28 -5.36 -9.71
C GLN A 25 15.69 -6.75 -9.23
N VAL A 26 15.26 -7.16 -8.04
CA VAL A 26 15.50 -8.51 -7.53
C VAL A 26 14.24 -9.35 -7.70
N VAL A 27 14.39 -10.61 -8.08
CA VAL A 27 13.31 -11.61 -8.07
C VAL A 27 13.77 -12.80 -7.24
N VAL A 28 13.03 -13.12 -6.18
CA VAL A 28 13.41 -14.18 -5.23
C VAL A 28 12.18 -14.83 -4.58
N ALA A 29 12.29 -16.09 -4.18
CA ALA A 29 11.35 -16.74 -3.28
C ALA A 29 12.08 -17.04 -1.97
N ALA A 30 11.48 -16.69 -0.83
CA ALA A 30 12.11 -16.88 0.47
C ALA A 30 11.11 -17.25 1.56
N THR A 31 11.56 -18.04 2.54
CA THR A 31 10.82 -18.28 3.78
C THR A 31 10.75 -17.02 4.65
N ARG A 32 9.97 -17.06 5.73
CA ARG A 32 9.91 -15.99 6.73
C ARG A 32 11.28 -15.59 7.29
N ASP A 33 12.19 -16.56 7.43
CA ASP A 33 13.56 -16.34 7.91
C ASP A 33 14.55 -16.00 6.79
N MET A 34 14.05 -15.62 5.60
CA MET A 34 14.83 -15.30 4.41
C MET A 34 15.69 -16.47 3.89
N GLY A 35 15.23 -17.70 4.11
CA GLY A 35 15.83 -18.92 3.54
C GLY A 35 15.40 -19.12 2.10
N ILE A 36 16.36 -19.39 1.20
CA ILE A 36 16.13 -19.46 -0.26
C ILE A 36 16.55 -20.79 -0.90
N GLY A 37 17.22 -21.66 -0.15
CA GLY A 37 17.87 -22.85 -0.70
C GLY A 37 18.26 -23.88 0.34
N LYS A 38 18.31 -25.14 -0.09
CA LYS A 38 18.82 -26.29 0.64
C LYS A 38 19.61 -27.19 -0.31
N ASP A 39 20.82 -27.60 0.05
CA ASP A 39 21.69 -28.50 -0.71
C ASP A 39 21.85 -28.09 -2.19
N GLY A 40 21.93 -26.78 -2.44
CA GLY A 40 22.07 -26.20 -3.79
C GLY A 40 20.80 -26.25 -4.66
N LYS A 41 19.63 -26.52 -4.08
CA LYS A 41 18.33 -26.60 -4.76
C LYS A 41 17.29 -25.74 -4.05
N LEU A 42 16.17 -25.48 -4.74
CA LEU A 42 14.97 -24.95 -4.11
C LEU A 42 14.34 -26.03 -3.22
N PRO A 43 14.03 -25.76 -1.94
CA PRO A 43 13.45 -26.76 -1.04
C PRO A 43 11.93 -26.92 -1.20
N TRP A 44 11.34 -26.25 -2.19
CA TRP A 44 9.92 -26.32 -2.52
C TRP A 44 9.70 -26.49 -4.02
N LYS A 45 8.47 -26.86 -4.38
CA LYS A 45 7.99 -26.92 -5.77
C LYS A 45 6.70 -26.11 -5.89
N LEU A 46 6.83 -24.89 -6.41
CA LEU A 46 5.75 -23.92 -6.52
C LEU A 46 5.57 -23.49 -7.99
N PRO A 47 4.75 -24.20 -8.78
CA PRO A 47 4.43 -23.80 -10.15
C PRO A 47 3.94 -22.36 -10.29
N SER A 48 3.16 -21.87 -9.32
CA SER A 48 2.66 -20.49 -9.29
C SER A 48 3.77 -19.45 -9.20
N ASP A 49 4.77 -19.69 -8.35
CA ASP A 49 5.99 -18.88 -8.21
C ASP A 49 6.83 -18.88 -9.50
N LEU A 50 7.09 -20.06 -10.07
CA LEU A 50 7.85 -20.15 -11.32
C LEU A 50 7.15 -19.45 -12.49
N LYS A 51 5.82 -19.49 -12.53
CA LYS A 51 5.02 -18.73 -13.49
C LYS A 51 5.21 -17.23 -13.28
N LEU A 52 5.10 -16.74 -12.05
CA LEU A 52 5.31 -15.32 -11.75
C LEU A 52 6.74 -14.88 -12.10
N PHE A 53 7.75 -15.65 -11.71
CA PHE A 53 9.15 -15.41 -12.06
C PHE A 53 9.33 -15.27 -13.57
N LYS A 54 8.75 -16.19 -14.35
CA LYS A 54 8.79 -16.14 -15.81
C LYS A 54 8.09 -14.88 -16.32
N ASP A 55 6.88 -14.59 -15.87
CA ASP A 55 6.09 -13.47 -16.35
C ASP A 55 6.80 -12.12 -16.06
N ILE A 56 7.30 -11.92 -14.83
CA ILE A 56 8.04 -10.70 -14.44
C ILE A 56 9.31 -10.53 -15.27
N THR A 57 10.10 -11.60 -15.41
CA THR A 57 11.41 -11.49 -16.07
C THR A 57 11.33 -11.50 -17.59
N LEU A 58 10.24 -12.02 -18.18
CA LEU A 58 10.08 -12.14 -19.62
C LEU A 58 9.32 -10.97 -20.24
N THR A 59 8.29 -10.44 -19.57
CA THR A 59 7.42 -9.42 -20.16
C THR A 59 8.14 -8.06 -20.27
N THR A 60 8.12 -7.51 -21.49
CA THR A 60 8.56 -6.16 -21.80
C THR A 60 7.36 -5.28 -22.15
N SER A 61 7.56 -3.97 -22.03
CA SER A 61 6.57 -2.97 -22.47
C SER A 61 6.78 -2.66 -23.96
N ASP A 62 8.01 -2.77 -24.44
CA ASP A 62 8.41 -2.67 -25.83
C ASP A 62 8.67 -4.06 -26.42
N SER A 63 7.91 -4.43 -27.47
CA SER A 63 8.02 -5.74 -28.13
C SER A 63 9.33 -5.92 -28.91
N GLY A 64 10.06 -4.83 -29.20
CA GLY A 64 11.38 -4.87 -29.83
C GLY A 64 12.54 -5.11 -28.85
N LYS A 65 12.28 -5.07 -27.53
CA LYS A 65 13.30 -5.22 -26.48
C LYS A 65 13.21 -6.57 -25.78
N LYS A 66 14.28 -6.91 -25.06
CA LYS A 66 14.35 -8.06 -24.14
C LYS A 66 14.65 -7.56 -22.72
N ASN A 67 14.46 -8.42 -21.72
CA ASN A 67 15.00 -8.19 -20.39
C ASN A 67 16.30 -8.99 -20.18
N ALA A 68 17.12 -8.57 -19.22
CA ALA A 68 18.31 -9.28 -18.78
C ALA A 68 18.10 -9.91 -17.39
N VAL A 69 18.61 -11.13 -17.20
CA VAL A 69 18.65 -11.82 -15.91
C VAL A 69 20.10 -12.09 -15.52
N ILE A 70 20.52 -11.56 -14.37
CA ILE A 70 21.85 -11.71 -13.79
C ILE A 70 21.80 -12.80 -12.73
N MET A 71 22.70 -13.77 -12.83
CA MET A 71 22.81 -14.85 -11.86
C MET A 71 24.25 -15.31 -11.61
N GLY A 72 24.52 -15.85 -10.42
CA GLY A 72 25.78 -16.52 -10.13
C GLY A 72 25.89 -17.90 -10.82
N ARG A 73 27.11 -18.38 -11.03
CA ARG A 73 27.41 -19.70 -11.64
C ARG A 73 26.62 -20.87 -11.03
N LYS A 74 26.54 -20.97 -9.70
CA LYS A 74 25.82 -22.07 -9.02
C LYS A 74 24.31 -22.04 -9.33
N THR A 75 23.72 -20.85 -9.41
CA THR A 75 22.31 -20.68 -9.80
C THR A 75 22.12 -21.12 -11.25
N TRP A 76 22.99 -20.70 -12.17
CA TRP A 76 22.98 -21.18 -13.55
C TRP A 76 23.09 -22.71 -13.65
N GLU A 77 23.95 -23.31 -12.84
CA GLU A 77 24.14 -24.77 -12.79
C GLU A 77 22.92 -25.52 -12.21
N SER A 78 22.17 -24.90 -11.30
CA SER A 78 20.94 -25.44 -10.72
C SER A 78 19.73 -25.43 -11.66
N ILE A 79 19.73 -24.57 -12.69
CA ILE A 79 18.66 -24.54 -13.69
C ILE A 79 18.79 -25.78 -14.58
N PRO A 80 17.72 -26.58 -14.77
CA PRO A 80 17.75 -27.75 -15.63
C PRO A 80 18.27 -27.43 -17.04
N SER A 81 19.07 -28.33 -17.62
CA SER A 81 19.69 -28.13 -18.95
C SER A 81 18.67 -27.81 -20.04
N VAL A 82 17.47 -28.39 -19.97
CA VAL A 82 16.34 -28.15 -20.89
C VAL A 82 15.72 -26.75 -20.76
N HIS A 83 16.06 -26.00 -19.70
CA HIS A 83 15.53 -24.68 -19.41
C HIS A 83 16.60 -23.58 -19.38
N ARG A 84 17.88 -23.92 -19.61
CA ARG A 84 18.97 -22.94 -19.74
C ARG A 84 19.50 -22.91 -21.19
N PRO A 85 19.75 -21.72 -21.79
CA PRO A 85 19.46 -20.39 -21.25
C PRO A 85 17.95 -20.16 -21.04
N LEU A 86 17.60 -19.25 -20.14
CA LEU A 86 16.21 -18.86 -19.94
C LEU A 86 15.70 -18.18 -21.22
N PRO A 87 14.69 -18.75 -21.92
CA PRO A 87 14.31 -18.28 -23.25
C PRO A 87 13.71 -16.88 -23.21
N GLY A 88 13.91 -16.12 -24.30
CA GLY A 88 13.40 -14.75 -24.47
C GLY A 88 14.11 -13.67 -23.64
N ARG A 89 15.19 -14.03 -22.94
CA ARG A 89 15.93 -13.14 -22.04
C ARG A 89 17.43 -13.20 -22.33
N LEU A 90 18.14 -12.12 -22.06
CA LEU A 90 19.60 -12.12 -22.01
C LEU A 90 20.05 -12.69 -20.66
N ASN A 91 20.82 -13.78 -20.68
CA ASN A 91 21.30 -14.43 -19.47
C ASN A 91 22.73 -13.96 -19.17
N VAL A 92 22.93 -13.29 -18.04
CA VAL A 92 24.25 -12.81 -17.60
C VAL A 92 24.72 -13.66 -16.44
N VAL A 93 25.79 -14.43 -16.66
CA VAL A 93 26.34 -15.37 -15.67
C VAL A 93 27.59 -14.79 -15.03
N LEU A 94 27.56 -14.62 -13.71
CA LEU A 94 28.69 -14.13 -12.94
C LEU A 94 29.63 -15.29 -12.57
N THR A 95 30.87 -15.24 -13.08
CA THR A 95 31.91 -16.22 -12.77
C THR A 95 33.30 -15.59 -12.86
N ARG A 96 34.20 -15.99 -11.95
CA ARG A 96 35.63 -15.63 -11.98
C ARG A 96 36.48 -16.67 -12.73
N SER A 97 35.91 -17.84 -13.04
CA SER A 97 36.59 -18.89 -13.79
C SER A 97 36.60 -18.51 -15.27
N GLY A 98 37.78 -18.16 -15.80
CA GLY A 98 37.96 -17.73 -17.21
C GLY A 98 37.71 -18.83 -18.25
N SER A 99 37.59 -20.09 -17.83
CA SER A 99 37.19 -21.23 -18.66
C SER A 99 35.80 -21.71 -18.24
N PHE A 100 34.78 -21.17 -18.90
CA PHE A 100 33.42 -21.65 -18.79
C PHE A 100 32.89 -21.82 -20.22
N ASP A 101 32.71 -23.08 -20.65
CA ASP A 101 32.36 -23.50 -22.02
C ASP A 101 30.97 -23.04 -22.52
N ILE A 102 30.39 -22.01 -21.89
CA ILE A 102 29.06 -21.47 -22.16
C ILE A 102 29.13 -20.23 -23.06
N ALA A 103 30.33 -19.70 -23.32
CA ALA A 103 30.56 -18.50 -24.14
C ALA A 103 30.06 -18.61 -25.61
N THR A 104 29.56 -19.76 -26.04
CA THR A 104 29.02 -20.01 -27.39
C THR A 104 27.49 -20.06 -27.47
N ALA A 105 26.78 -20.05 -26.32
CA ALA A 105 25.32 -20.09 -26.31
C ALA A 105 24.72 -18.72 -26.66
N GLU A 106 23.80 -18.69 -27.62
CA GLU A 106 23.09 -17.46 -28.00
C GLU A 106 22.34 -16.88 -26.79
N ASN A 107 22.39 -15.56 -26.62
CA ASN A 107 21.77 -14.83 -25.49
C ASN A 107 22.37 -15.17 -24.10
N VAL A 108 23.64 -15.61 -24.04
CA VAL A 108 24.39 -15.75 -22.79
C VAL A 108 25.63 -14.88 -22.79
N VAL A 109 25.89 -14.17 -21.69
CA VAL A 109 27.09 -13.36 -21.48
C VAL A 109 27.71 -13.68 -20.13
N ILE A 110 29.04 -13.66 -20.06
CA ILE A 110 29.80 -13.91 -18.83
C ILE A 110 30.39 -12.60 -18.33
N CYS A 111 30.27 -12.35 -17.03
CA CYS A 111 30.83 -11.18 -16.36
C CYS A 111 31.57 -11.61 -15.08
N GLY A 112 32.62 -10.87 -14.71
CA GLY A 112 33.43 -11.18 -13.52
C GLY A 112 32.81 -10.72 -12.20
N SER A 113 31.93 -9.72 -12.25
CA SER A 113 31.27 -9.11 -11.09
C SER A 113 29.93 -8.48 -11.46
N MET A 114 29.11 -8.17 -10.44
CA MET A 114 27.87 -7.40 -10.60
C MET A 114 28.15 -6.05 -11.28
N THR A 115 29.18 -5.34 -10.83
CA THR A 115 29.61 -4.05 -11.42
C THR A 115 29.86 -4.15 -12.92
N SER A 116 30.68 -5.11 -13.35
CA SER A 116 30.98 -5.31 -14.77
C SER A 116 29.74 -5.67 -15.60
N ALA A 117 28.78 -6.40 -15.01
CA ALA A 117 27.52 -6.73 -15.67
C ALA A 117 26.63 -5.50 -15.85
N LEU A 118 26.51 -4.66 -14.82
CA LEU A 118 25.69 -3.44 -14.89
C LEU A 118 26.29 -2.39 -15.83
N GLU A 119 27.62 -2.28 -15.90
CA GLU A 119 28.34 -1.43 -16.86
C GLU A 119 28.15 -1.94 -18.29
N LEU A 120 28.28 -3.25 -18.51
CA LEU A 120 28.02 -3.87 -19.82
C LEU A 120 26.60 -3.58 -20.30
N LEU A 121 25.60 -3.76 -19.42
CA LEU A 121 24.19 -3.53 -19.74
C LEU A 121 23.87 -2.03 -19.91
N ALA A 122 24.72 -1.14 -19.41
CA ALA A 122 24.63 0.31 -19.65
C ALA A 122 25.26 0.73 -20.99
N ALA A 123 26.10 -0.11 -21.58
CA ALA A 123 26.79 0.15 -22.84
C ALA A 123 25.99 -0.36 -24.06
N SER A 124 26.35 0.17 -25.24
CA SER A 124 25.83 -0.34 -26.52
C SER A 124 26.37 -1.75 -26.80
N PRO A 125 25.56 -2.68 -27.35
CA PRO A 125 24.19 -2.49 -27.85
C PRO A 125 23.09 -2.75 -26.80
N TYR A 126 23.45 -3.12 -25.57
CA TYR A 126 22.49 -3.56 -24.55
C TYR A 126 21.62 -2.43 -24.02
N CYS A 127 22.14 -1.20 -23.91
CA CYS A 127 21.34 -0.06 -23.46
C CYS A 127 20.13 0.25 -24.37
N LEU A 128 20.20 -0.14 -25.65
CA LEU A 128 19.13 0.03 -26.64
C LEU A 128 18.17 -1.17 -26.71
N SER A 129 18.68 -2.38 -26.46
CA SER A 129 17.95 -3.64 -26.63
C SER A 129 17.41 -4.25 -25.32
N ILE A 130 17.94 -3.84 -24.16
CA ILE A 130 17.54 -4.33 -22.84
C ILE A 130 16.65 -3.32 -22.11
N GLU A 131 15.39 -3.70 -21.87
CA GLU A 131 14.41 -2.87 -21.16
C GLU A 131 14.67 -2.88 -19.65
N LYS A 132 14.68 -4.06 -19.01
CA LYS A 132 14.87 -4.20 -17.56
C LYS A 132 15.95 -5.22 -17.22
N VAL A 133 16.56 -5.04 -16.04
CA VAL A 133 17.60 -5.92 -15.49
C VAL A 133 17.10 -6.54 -14.19
N PHE A 134 17.17 -7.86 -14.09
CA PHE A 134 16.74 -8.62 -12.92
C PHE A 134 17.90 -9.43 -12.33
N VAL A 135 18.13 -9.32 -11.03
CA VAL A 135 19.04 -10.18 -10.27
C VAL A 135 18.22 -11.32 -9.67
N ILE A 136 18.59 -12.56 -9.99
CA ILE A 136 17.75 -13.75 -9.71
C ILE A 136 18.43 -14.80 -8.81
N GLY A 137 19.63 -14.52 -8.29
CA GLY A 137 20.41 -15.46 -7.48
C GLY A 137 21.92 -15.45 -7.79
N GLY A 138 22.76 -16.17 -7.06
CA GLY A 138 22.48 -17.01 -5.89
C GLY A 138 22.66 -16.24 -4.58
N GLY A 139 22.72 -16.96 -3.45
CA GLY A 139 22.72 -16.35 -2.10
C GLY A 139 23.80 -15.29 -1.87
N GLU A 140 25.02 -15.47 -2.38
CA GLU A 140 26.10 -14.47 -2.31
C GLU A 140 25.74 -13.20 -3.08
N ILE A 141 25.28 -13.35 -4.32
CA ILE A 141 24.88 -12.23 -5.20
C ILE A 141 23.69 -11.48 -4.60
N LEU A 142 22.68 -12.20 -4.09
CA LEU A 142 21.51 -11.59 -3.47
C LEU A 142 21.85 -10.86 -2.17
N ARG A 143 22.83 -11.36 -1.39
CA ARG A 143 23.29 -10.69 -0.16
C ARG A 143 23.86 -9.31 -0.44
N GLU A 144 24.59 -9.16 -1.54
CA GLU A 144 25.13 -7.88 -1.99
C GLU A 144 24.07 -7.02 -2.71
N ALA A 145 23.18 -7.64 -3.48
CA ALA A 145 22.29 -6.92 -4.38
C ALA A 145 20.97 -6.44 -3.74
N LEU A 146 20.41 -7.16 -2.76
CA LEU A 146 19.03 -6.96 -2.28
C LEU A 146 18.78 -5.53 -1.78
N ASN A 147 19.63 -5.05 -0.88
CA ASN A 147 19.48 -3.73 -0.26
C ASN A 147 20.39 -2.66 -0.86
N ALA A 148 21.20 -3.00 -1.88
CA ALA A 148 22.15 -2.05 -2.47
C ALA A 148 21.45 -0.91 -3.24
N PRO A 149 22.06 0.29 -3.33
CA PRO A 149 21.44 1.48 -3.91
C PRO A 149 20.94 1.30 -5.36
N GLY A 150 21.58 0.42 -6.14
CA GLY A 150 21.18 0.11 -7.52
C GLY A 150 19.88 -0.72 -7.64
N CYS A 151 19.40 -1.33 -6.56
CA CYS A 151 18.16 -2.10 -6.53
C CYS A 151 16.94 -1.17 -6.41
N CYS A 152 16.12 -1.06 -7.46
CA CYS A 152 14.93 -0.21 -7.45
C CYS A 152 13.65 -0.92 -7.02
N ALA A 153 13.58 -2.25 -7.15
CA ALA A 153 12.44 -3.05 -6.71
C ALA A 153 12.86 -4.46 -6.29
N ILE A 154 12.11 -5.05 -5.36
CA ILE A 154 12.25 -6.44 -4.92
C ILE A 154 10.92 -7.14 -5.13
N HIS A 155 10.88 -8.12 -6.02
CA HIS A 155 9.76 -9.02 -6.22
C HIS A 155 10.02 -10.30 -5.44
N ILE A 156 9.31 -10.47 -4.34
CA ILE A 156 9.50 -11.59 -3.43
C ILE A 156 8.24 -12.46 -3.37
N THR A 157 8.43 -13.76 -3.57
CA THR A 157 7.46 -14.77 -3.16
C THR A 157 7.74 -15.10 -1.69
N GLU A 158 6.86 -14.64 -0.81
CA GLU A 158 6.97 -14.84 0.63
C GLU A 158 6.33 -16.18 0.98
N ILE A 159 7.15 -17.14 1.40
CA ILE A 159 6.70 -18.47 1.81
C ILE A 159 6.46 -18.44 3.32
N GLU A 160 5.20 -18.57 3.70
CA GLU A 160 4.78 -18.46 5.09
C GLU A 160 4.98 -19.76 5.89
N THR A 161 5.12 -20.88 5.20
CA THR A 161 5.38 -22.19 5.81
C THR A 161 6.85 -22.30 6.22
N SER A 162 7.11 -22.85 7.41
CA SER A 162 8.48 -23.15 7.87
C SER A 162 9.08 -24.29 7.04
N ILE A 163 10.22 -24.03 6.39
CA ILE A 163 10.95 -24.97 5.55
C ILE A 163 12.44 -24.88 5.89
N ASP A 164 13.09 -26.02 6.08
CA ASP A 164 14.53 -26.09 6.39
C ASP A 164 15.38 -25.58 5.21
N CYS A 165 16.31 -24.68 5.51
CA CYS A 165 17.17 -23.99 4.56
C CYS A 165 18.62 -23.93 5.08
N ASP A 166 19.60 -23.95 4.17
CA ASP A 166 21.02 -23.72 4.48
C ASP A 166 21.59 -22.45 3.82
N THR A 167 20.83 -21.87 2.90
CA THR A 167 21.20 -20.67 2.15
C THR A 167 20.22 -19.56 2.45
N PHE A 168 20.72 -18.44 2.98
CA PHE A 168 19.92 -17.32 3.47
C PHE A 168 20.37 -15.99 2.86
N ILE A 169 19.44 -15.06 2.70
CA ILE A 169 19.68 -13.67 2.26
C ILE A 169 19.33 -12.69 3.39
N PRO A 170 19.83 -11.43 3.38
CA PRO A 170 19.48 -10.47 4.41
C PRO A 170 17.98 -10.10 4.36
N PRO A 171 17.40 -9.59 5.45
CA PRO A 171 16.05 -9.05 5.43
C PRO A 171 15.97 -7.83 4.50
N ILE A 172 14.77 -7.55 3.99
CA ILE A 172 14.50 -6.32 3.21
C ILE A 172 14.58 -5.12 4.15
N ASP A 173 15.36 -4.11 3.78
CA ASP A 173 15.48 -2.87 4.54
C ASP A 173 14.22 -2.00 4.40
N SER A 174 13.36 -2.01 5.43
CA SER A 174 12.10 -1.25 5.47
C SER A 174 12.29 0.27 5.55
N SER A 175 13.50 0.76 5.85
CA SER A 175 13.81 2.20 5.78
C SER A 175 13.99 2.66 4.33
N SER A 176 14.42 1.75 3.45
CA SER A 176 14.68 2.00 2.04
C SER A 176 13.53 1.57 1.12
N PHE A 177 12.72 0.61 1.55
CA PHE A 177 11.73 -0.06 0.71
C PHE A 177 10.33 0.00 1.32
N GLN A 178 9.34 0.25 0.47
CA GLN A 178 7.92 0.18 0.83
C GLN A 178 7.19 -0.83 -0.07
N PRO A 179 6.18 -1.54 0.44
CA PRO A 179 5.39 -2.44 -0.39
C PRO A 179 4.54 -1.63 -1.40
N TRP A 180 4.65 -1.99 -2.68
CA TRP A 180 3.81 -1.47 -3.76
C TRP A 180 2.55 -2.32 -3.96
N TYR A 181 2.70 -3.65 -3.83
CA TYR A 181 1.65 -4.62 -4.07
C TYR A 181 1.92 -5.87 -3.25
N SER A 182 0.86 -6.47 -2.71
CA SER A 182 0.87 -7.81 -2.14
C SER A 182 -0.33 -8.58 -2.66
N SER A 183 -0.12 -9.79 -3.18
CA SER A 183 -1.23 -10.66 -3.53
C SER A 183 -1.98 -11.15 -2.29
N PHE A 184 -3.21 -11.62 -2.49
CA PHE A 184 -3.87 -12.45 -1.50
C PHE A 184 -3.08 -13.76 -1.32
N PRO A 185 -3.10 -14.36 -0.10
CA PRO A 185 -2.46 -15.64 0.14
C PRO A 185 -3.01 -16.75 -0.75
N LEU A 186 -2.12 -17.57 -1.28
CA LEU A 186 -2.38 -18.80 -2.02
C LEU A 186 -1.88 -19.99 -1.19
N VAL A 187 -2.57 -21.12 -1.30
CA VAL A 187 -2.05 -22.40 -0.83
C VAL A 187 -1.81 -23.31 -2.04
N GLU A 188 -0.56 -23.71 -2.24
CA GLU A 188 -0.13 -24.63 -3.30
C GLU A 188 0.76 -25.71 -2.67
N ASN A 189 0.46 -27.00 -2.91
CA ASN A 189 1.21 -28.13 -2.33
C ASN A 189 1.37 -28.05 -0.80
N SER A 190 0.33 -27.62 -0.09
CA SER A 190 0.33 -27.38 1.38
C SER A 190 1.28 -26.28 1.86
N ILE A 191 1.81 -25.48 0.94
CA ILE A 191 2.64 -24.31 1.24
C ILE A 191 1.78 -23.07 1.05
N ARG A 192 1.68 -22.25 2.10
CA ARG A 192 1.04 -20.95 2.04
C ARG A 192 2.05 -19.91 1.58
N LEU A 193 1.70 -19.12 0.57
CA LEU A 193 2.57 -18.11 0.00
C LEU A 193 1.80 -16.86 -0.45
N CYS A 194 2.50 -15.74 -0.58
CA CYS A 194 2.01 -14.55 -1.26
C CYS A 194 3.11 -13.92 -2.11
N PHE A 195 2.70 -13.09 -3.06
CA PHE A 195 3.60 -12.38 -3.95
C PHE A 195 3.62 -10.91 -3.59
N THR A 196 4.76 -10.41 -3.12
CA THR A 196 4.92 -9.03 -2.69
C THR A 196 5.95 -8.34 -3.56
N THR A 197 5.68 -7.10 -3.97
CA THR A 197 6.67 -6.23 -4.59
C THR A 197 6.93 -5.06 -3.68
N TYR A 198 8.20 -4.87 -3.34
CA TYR A 198 8.70 -3.69 -2.64
C TYR A 198 9.38 -2.77 -3.65
N VAL A 199 9.17 -1.46 -3.50
CA VAL A 199 9.83 -0.42 -4.30
C VAL A 199 10.74 0.40 -3.41
N ARG A 200 11.90 0.77 -3.95
CA ARG A 200 12.80 1.67 -3.24
C ARG A 200 12.18 3.06 -3.17
N VAL A 201 11.98 3.55 -1.95
CA VAL A 201 11.59 4.92 -1.67
C VAL A 201 12.84 5.64 -1.16
N ARG A 202 13.44 6.49 -1.99
CA ARG A 202 14.55 7.34 -1.52
C ARG A 202 14.07 8.13 -0.30
N SER A 203 14.74 7.96 0.83
CA SER A 203 14.55 8.80 2.02
C SER A 203 15.24 10.14 1.75
N SER A 204 14.55 11.24 2.09
CA SER A 204 15.11 12.59 2.03
C SER A 204 16.24 12.83 3.02
N ASP A 205 16.41 11.94 4.01
CA ASP A 205 17.09 12.27 5.26
C ASP A 205 18.56 11.83 5.29
N VAL A 206 19.11 11.30 4.18
CA VAL A 206 20.51 10.81 4.12
C VAL A 206 21.41 11.64 3.18
N GLU A 207 20.88 12.66 2.50
CA GLU A 207 21.67 13.52 1.58
C GLU A 207 21.77 15.01 2.00
N SER A 208 21.39 15.38 3.23
CA SER A 208 21.55 16.77 3.72
C SER A 208 22.82 17.02 4.54
N LEU A 209 23.73 16.05 4.67
CA LEU A 209 25.00 16.21 5.40
C LEU A 209 26.22 16.24 4.47
N SER A 210 26.20 17.12 3.48
CA SER A 210 27.42 17.62 2.85
C SER A 210 27.14 18.91 2.08
N GLN A 211 27.01 20.03 2.80
CA GLN A 211 27.40 21.38 2.32
C GLN A 211 27.15 22.41 3.43
N ASN A 212 28.19 22.63 4.25
CA ASN A 212 28.45 23.95 4.79
C ASN A 212 29.29 24.69 3.75
N ASP A 213 28.78 25.78 3.18
CA ASP A 213 29.49 27.06 3.05
C ASP A 213 28.62 28.11 2.33
N GLU A 214 28.85 29.36 2.70
CA GLU A 214 28.01 30.54 2.46
C GLU A 214 28.01 31.07 1.00
N ASN A 215 26.82 31.50 0.55
CA ASN A 215 26.50 32.73 -0.20
C ASN A 215 27.01 33.04 -1.65
N ILE A 216 26.01 33.42 -2.48
CA ILE A 216 25.95 34.42 -3.59
C ILE A 216 25.89 33.91 -5.06
N PHE A 217 24.69 34.11 -5.62
CA PHE A 217 24.26 34.49 -6.99
C PHE A 217 24.82 33.83 -8.28
N ASP A 218 23.86 33.18 -8.95
CA ASP A 218 23.44 33.35 -10.36
C ASP A 218 23.97 32.40 -11.47
N SER A 219 22.97 31.95 -12.24
CA SER A 219 22.99 31.36 -13.58
C SER A 219 23.38 29.88 -13.80
N LYS A 220 22.36 29.15 -14.28
CA LYS A 220 22.40 28.11 -15.34
C LYS A 220 23.41 26.96 -15.21
N ASN A 221 23.04 25.94 -14.44
CA ASN A 221 23.00 24.52 -14.83
C ASN A 221 22.73 23.73 -13.57
N ASP A 222 21.50 23.29 -13.37
CA ASP A 222 21.21 22.37 -12.28
C ASP A 222 20.50 21.14 -12.84
N SER A 223 21.32 20.19 -13.28
CA SER A 223 20.94 18.86 -13.71
C SER A 223 20.69 17.96 -12.50
N PHE A 224 19.86 18.37 -11.54
CA PHE A 224 19.34 17.51 -10.47
C PHE A 224 17.95 17.98 -10.02
N ARG A 225 17.08 18.36 -10.98
CA ARG A 225 15.63 18.44 -10.72
C ARG A 225 15.08 17.04 -10.52
N ILE A 226 15.06 16.66 -9.24
CA ILE A 226 14.42 15.51 -8.61
C ILE A 226 13.15 15.14 -9.37
N GLU A 227 13.24 14.07 -10.16
CA GLU A 227 12.10 13.48 -10.86
C GLU A 227 11.07 13.04 -9.82
N VAL A 228 9.84 13.53 -9.98
CA VAL A 228 8.60 12.89 -9.53
C VAL A 228 8.82 11.38 -9.63
N LYS A 229 8.87 10.65 -8.49
CA LYS A 229 9.16 9.19 -8.45
C LYS A 229 8.26 8.47 -9.44
N ASN A 230 8.74 8.28 -10.66
CA ASN A 230 8.02 7.58 -11.69
C ASN A 230 8.29 6.09 -11.46
N PHE A 231 7.30 5.37 -10.96
CA PHE A 231 7.40 3.93 -10.73
C PHE A 231 7.31 3.12 -12.05
N SER A 232 7.49 3.78 -13.21
CA SER A 232 7.52 3.17 -14.55
C SER A 232 8.63 2.14 -14.74
N PHE A 233 9.63 2.10 -13.86
CA PHE A 233 10.63 1.03 -13.85
C PHE A 233 10.02 -0.34 -13.48
N LEU A 234 8.87 -0.37 -12.80
CA LEU A 234 8.17 -1.61 -12.50
C LEU A 234 7.69 -2.29 -13.79
N PRO A 235 7.62 -3.64 -13.82
CA PRO A 235 6.87 -4.33 -14.85
C PRO A 235 5.42 -3.80 -14.88
N LYS A 236 4.88 -3.50 -16.07
CA LYS A 236 3.53 -2.96 -16.22
C LYS A 236 2.47 -3.77 -15.44
N MET A 237 2.59 -5.10 -15.48
CA MET A 237 1.68 -5.99 -14.76
C MET A 237 1.73 -5.88 -13.24
N ILE A 238 2.81 -5.36 -12.65
CA ILE A 238 2.93 -5.08 -11.22
C ILE A 238 2.45 -3.67 -10.92
N PHE A 239 2.83 -2.71 -11.77
CA PHE A 239 2.38 -1.33 -11.69
C PHE A 239 0.84 -1.24 -11.67
N ASP A 240 0.18 -1.91 -12.61
CA ASP A 240 -1.29 -1.89 -12.77
C ASP A 240 -2.07 -2.63 -11.67
N ARG A 241 -1.36 -3.35 -10.77
CA ARG A 241 -1.94 -4.10 -9.63
C ARG A 241 -2.04 -3.28 -8.34
N HIS A 242 -1.58 -2.03 -8.32
CA HIS A 242 -1.74 -1.18 -7.16
C HIS A 242 -3.22 -1.03 -6.80
N GLU A 243 -3.59 -1.31 -5.55
CA GLU A 243 -5.00 -1.43 -5.13
C GLU A 243 -5.75 -0.08 -5.19
N GLU A 244 -5.06 1.06 -5.13
CA GLU A 244 -5.66 2.39 -5.36
C GLU A 244 -6.35 2.52 -6.73
N TYR A 245 -5.92 1.73 -7.73
CA TYR A 245 -6.61 1.72 -9.03
C TYR A 245 -8.03 1.18 -8.96
N LEU A 246 -8.42 0.44 -7.92
CA LEU A 246 -9.81 0.04 -7.69
C LEU A 246 -10.71 1.28 -7.55
N TYR A 247 -10.26 2.25 -6.74
CA TYR A 247 -10.95 3.52 -6.54
C TYR A 247 -10.89 4.40 -7.79
N LEU A 248 -9.70 4.58 -8.37
CA LEU A 248 -9.52 5.50 -9.51
C LEU A 248 -10.31 5.05 -10.75
N ARG A 249 -10.30 3.74 -11.05
CA ARG A 249 -11.08 3.22 -12.18
C ARG A 249 -12.58 3.39 -11.95
N LEU A 250 -13.06 3.23 -10.72
CA LEU A 250 -14.46 3.46 -10.39
C LEU A 250 -14.86 4.93 -10.51
N VAL A 251 -14.01 5.86 -10.08
CA VAL A 251 -14.21 7.30 -10.31
C VAL A 251 -14.30 7.61 -11.81
N GLN A 252 -13.34 7.10 -12.61
CA GLN A 252 -13.33 7.29 -14.06
C GLN A 252 -14.60 6.72 -14.71
N ASP A 253 -15.02 5.52 -14.30
CA ASP A 253 -16.21 4.84 -14.81
C ASP A 253 -17.51 5.62 -14.51
N ILE A 254 -17.62 6.21 -13.33
CA ILE A 254 -18.78 7.05 -12.96
C ILE A 254 -18.77 8.38 -13.73
N ILE A 255 -17.61 9.01 -13.89
CA ILE A 255 -17.52 10.29 -14.64
C ILE A 255 -17.84 10.08 -16.13
N SER A 256 -17.40 8.96 -16.71
CA SER A 256 -17.62 8.66 -18.12
C SER A 256 -19.04 8.20 -18.42
N ASP A 257 -19.57 7.26 -17.63
CA ASP A 257 -20.78 6.51 -17.97
C ASP A 257 -21.84 6.52 -16.85
N GLY A 258 -21.70 7.41 -15.87
CA GLY A 258 -22.65 7.54 -14.76
C GLY A 258 -23.98 8.15 -15.19
N ASN A 259 -25.06 7.73 -14.53
CA ASN A 259 -26.38 8.32 -14.73
C ASN A 259 -26.45 9.67 -14.01
N LEU A 260 -26.82 10.71 -14.75
CA LEU A 260 -27.13 12.01 -14.18
C LEU A 260 -28.41 11.90 -13.34
N LYS A 261 -28.35 12.30 -12.08
CA LYS A 261 -29.48 12.33 -11.14
C LYS A 261 -29.48 13.63 -10.36
N ASP A 262 -30.67 14.14 -10.10
CA ASP A 262 -30.87 15.12 -9.03
C ASP A 262 -30.63 14.45 -7.67
N ASP A 263 -30.28 15.26 -6.66
CA ASP A 263 -30.05 14.81 -5.29
C ASP A 263 -30.75 15.73 -4.27
N ARG A 264 -30.71 15.32 -2.99
CA ARG A 264 -31.33 16.07 -1.88
C ARG A 264 -30.66 17.43 -1.59
N THR A 265 -29.42 17.65 -2.04
CA THR A 265 -28.62 18.85 -1.78
C THR A 265 -28.79 19.88 -2.91
N GLY A 266 -29.40 19.48 -4.04
CA GLY A 266 -29.56 20.31 -5.24
C GLY A 266 -28.28 20.44 -6.07
N THR A 267 -27.24 19.67 -5.77
CA THR A 267 -25.95 19.74 -6.49
C THR A 267 -25.96 18.92 -7.79
N GLY A 268 -26.72 17.83 -7.79
CA GLY A 268 -26.75 16.84 -8.87
C GLY A 268 -25.53 15.91 -8.81
N THR A 269 -25.74 14.66 -9.21
CA THR A 269 -24.73 13.61 -9.18
C THR A 269 -24.63 12.84 -10.50
N LEU A 270 -23.44 12.35 -10.81
CA LEU A 270 -23.24 11.21 -11.70
C LEU A 270 -23.14 9.96 -10.83
N SER A 271 -23.94 8.94 -11.12
CA SER A 271 -24.04 7.77 -10.24
C SER A 271 -24.16 6.44 -10.98
N LYS A 272 -23.72 5.38 -10.31
CA LYS A 272 -23.97 3.98 -10.66
C LYS A 272 -24.36 3.21 -9.41
N PHE A 273 -24.95 2.02 -9.58
CA PHE A 273 -25.49 1.23 -8.47
C PHE A 273 -24.82 -0.15 -8.38
N GLY A 274 -24.26 -0.47 -7.22
CA GLY A 274 -23.67 -1.78 -6.93
C GLY A 274 -22.21 -1.91 -7.36
N PHE A 275 -21.29 -1.76 -6.43
CA PHE A 275 -19.85 -1.98 -6.64
C PHE A 275 -19.21 -2.68 -5.46
N GLN A 276 -18.01 -3.22 -5.69
CA GLN A 276 -17.18 -3.81 -4.66
C GLN A 276 -15.71 -3.46 -4.90
N MET A 277 -15.01 -3.06 -3.84
CA MET A 277 -13.54 -2.95 -3.80
C MET A 277 -13.01 -3.83 -2.68
N ARG A 278 -11.83 -4.45 -2.87
CA ARG A 278 -11.18 -5.28 -1.86
C ARG A 278 -9.73 -4.87 -1.70
N PHE A 279 -9.33 -4.59 -0.46
CA PHE A 279 -8.01 -4.11 -0.08
C PHE A 279 -7.34 -5.12 0.85
N ASN A 280 -6.05 -5.38 0.63
CA ASN A 280 -5.24 -6.28 1.43
C ASN A 280 -4.57 -5.52 2.59
N LEU A 281 -4.84 -5.91 3.84
CA LEU A 281 -4.35 -5.22 5.04
C LEU A 281 -3.07 -5.82 5.63
N ARG A 282 -2.54 -6.91 5.03
CA ARG A 282 -1.43 -7.69 5.62
C ARG A 282 -0.08 -6.98 5.60
N ARG A 283 0.14 -6.11 4.61
CA ARG A 283 1.44 -5.45 4.35
C ARG A 283 1.36 -3.93 4.28
N THR A 284 0.21 -3.40 3.89
CA THR A 284 -0.03 -1.96 3.70
C THR A 284 -1.37 -1.56 4.30
N PHE A 285 -1.59 -0.27 4.43
CA PHE A 285 -2.83 0.32 4.89
C PHE A 285 -3.44 1.16 3.77
N PRO A 286 -4.69 0.90 3.33
CA PRO A 286 -5.28 1.50 2.13
C PRO A 286 -5.70 2.96 2.34
N LEU A 287 -4.72 3.84 2.53
CA LEU A 287 -4.89 5.28 2.58
C LEU A 287 -4.45 5.89 1.24
N LEU A 288 -5.42 6.44 0.51
CA LEU A 288 -5.18 6.95 -0.84
C LEU A 288 -4.00 7.93 -0.90
N THR A 289 -3.23 7.83 -1.97
CA THR A 289 -2.02 8.63 -2.20
C THR A 289 -2.19 9.63 -3.32
N THR A 290 -3.12 9.43 -4.26
CA THR A 290 -3.42 10.38 -5.34
C THR A 290 -4.01 11.70 -4.86
N LYS A 291 -4.44 11.77 -3.60
CA LYS A 291 -4.73 12.99 -2.84
C LYS A 291 -4.46 12.76 -1.35
N LYS A 292 -4.06 13.80 -0.63
CA LYS A 292 -3.93 13.74 0.83
C LYS A 292 -5.29 13.54 1.50
N VAL A 293 -5.42 12.46 2.27
CA VAL A 293 -6.59 12.13 3.09
C VAL A 293 -6.38 12.67 4.51
N PHE A 294 -7.45 13.15 5.15
CA PHE A 294 -7.39 13.71 6.50
C PHE A 294 -7.33 12.60 7.57
N TRP A 295 -6.15 11.97 7.71
CA TRP A 295 -5.93 10.83 8.61
C TRP A 295 -6.36 11.06 10.06
N ARG A 296 -5.99 12.20 10.66
CA ARG A 296 -6.38 12.52 12.04
C ARG A 296 -7.90 12.55 12.21
N GLY A 297 -8.63 13.07 11.21
CA GLY A 297 -10.08 13.00 11.19
C GLY A 297 -10.60 11.57 11.18
N VAL A 298 -10.02 10.69 10.36
CA VAL A 298 -10.40 9.27 10.28
C VAL A 298 -10.27 8.58 11.64
N VAL A 299 -9.13 8.76 12.30
CA VAL A 299 -8.85 8.15 13.60
C VAL A 299 -9.81 8.67 14.67
N GLU A 300 -9.94 10.00 14.79
CA GLU A 300 -10.75 10.61 15.85
C GLU A 300 -12.25 10.34 15.67
N GLU A 301 -12.75 10.31 14.43
CA GLU A 301 -14.13 9.93 14.15
C GLU A 301 -14.39 8.46 14.49
N LEU A 302 -13.47 7.56 14.17
CA LEU A 302 -13.62 6.14 14.50
C LEU A 302 -13.62 5.92 16.02
N LEU A 303 -12.72 6.59 16.76
CA LEU A 303 -12.71 6.54 18.22
C LEU A 303 -14.00 7.12 18.81
N TRP A 304 -14.54 8.18 18.20
CA TRP A 304 -15.84 8.74 18.57
C TRP A 304 -16.99 7.74 18.34
N PHE A 305 -17.02 7.03 17.21
CA PHE A 305 -17.98 5.94 16.98
C PHE A 305 -17.82 4.81 17.99
N ILE A 306 -16.59 4.37 18.25
CA ILE A 306 -16.30 3.31 19.24
C ILE A 306 -16.83 3.74 20.60
N SER A 307 -16.61 4.99 21.04
CA SER A 307 -17.08 5.46 22.35
C SER A 307 -18.61 5.49 22.52
N GLY A 308 -19.39 5.35 21.44
CA GLY A 308 -20.85 5.49 21.49
C GLY A 308 -21.34 6.95 21.52
N SER A 309 -20.44 7.93 21.47
CA SER A 309 -20.77 9.35 21.51
C SER A 309 -21.58 9.78 20.27
N THR A 310 -22.50 10.72 20.50
CA THR A 310 -23.37 11.33 19.47
C THR A 310 -23.22 12.85 19.39
N SER A 311 -22.32 13.41 20.20
CA SER A 311 -22.04 14.85 20.22
C SER A 311 -20.92 15.21 19.24
N ALA A 312 -21.23 16.02 18.23
CA ALA A 312 -20.23 16.59 17.33
C ALA A 312 -19.21 17.49 18.07
N LYS A 313 -19.57 18.02 19.25
CA LYS A 313 -18.70 18.89 20.07
C LYS A 313 -17.41 18.19 20.50
N VAL A 314 -17.48 16.88 20.77
CA VAL A 314 -16.29 16.07 21.11
C VAL A 314 -15.25 16.09 19.98
N LEU A 315 -15.71 16.10 18.73
CA LEU A 315 -14.84 16.21 17.56
C LEU A 315 -14.35 17.65 17.36
N GLN A 316 -15.23 18.64 17.55
CA GLN A 316 -14.89 20.07 17.44
C GLN A 316 -13.82 20.50 18.44
N GLU A 317 -13.90 20.03 19.69
CA GLU A 317 -12.89 20.28 20.74
C GLU A 317 -11.49 19.77 20.34
N LYS A 318 -11.44 18.76 19.47
CA LYS A 318 -10.20 18.21 18.90
C LYS A 318 -9.80 18.88 17.59
N GLY A 319 -10.56 19.87 17.10
CA GLY A 319 -10.36 20.56 15.83
C GLY A 319 -10.79 19.73 14.61
N ILE A 320 -11.74 18.82 14.78
CA ILE A 320 -12.30 17.96 13.72
C ILE A 320 -13.71 18.43 13.39
N HIS A 321 -13.89 18.99 12.19
CA HIS A 321 -15.09 19.73 11.78
C HIS A 321 -15.95 19.01 10.72
N ILE A 322 -15.78 17.70 10.56
CA ILE A 322 -16.43 16.93 9.47
C ILE A 322 -17.94 16.78 9.64
N TRP A 323 -18.46 16.93 10.87
CA TRP A 323 -19.89 16.85 11.20
C TRP A 323 -20.58 18.21 11.36
N ASP A 324 -19.84 19.32 11.32
CA ASP A 324 -20.36 20.66 11.67
C ASP A 324 -21.58 21.05 10.81
N GLY A 325 -21.53 20.77 9.50
CA GLY A 325 -22.64 21.06 8.60
C GLY A 325 -23.93 20.35 9.02
N ASN A 326 -23.84 19.06 9.31
CA ASN A 326 -24.99 18.22 9.71
C ASN A 326 -25.39 18.38 11.18
N ALA A 327 -24.57 19.04 11.99
CA ALA A 327 -24.82 19.29 13.41
C ALA A 327 -25.28 20.72 13.71
N SER A 328 -25.24 21.61 12.70
CA SER A 328 -25.63 23.01 12.82
C SER A 328 -27.10 23.19 13.16
N ARG A 329 -27.42 24.26 13.89
CA ARG A 329 -28.81 24.63 14.22
C ARG A 329 -29.71 24.68 12.98
N ASP A 330 -29.27 25.39 11.94
CA ASP A 330 -30.02 25.55 10.69
C ASP A 330 -30.34 24.21 10.03
N TYR A 331 -29.37 23.28 9.98
CA TYR A 331 -29.57 21.97 9.39
C TYR A 331 -30.54 21.13 10.21
N LEU A 332 -30.36 21.06 11.53
CA LEU A 332 -31.25 20.30 12.42
C LEU A 332 -32.70 20.80 12.34
N ASP A 333 -32.90 22.12 12.26
CA ASP A 333 -34.23 22.72 12.07
C ASP A 333 -34.82 22.36 10.70
N SER A 334 -34.01 22.38 9.64
CA SER A 334 -34.46 22.05 8.28
C SER A 334 -34.98 20.62 8.13
N ILE A 335 -34.51 19.69 8.98
CA ILE A 335 -34.94 18.29 9.02
C ILE A 335 -35.95 17.98 10.14
N GLY A 336 -36.44 19.01 10.85
CA GLY A 336 -37.49 18.90 11.85
C GLY A 336 -37.03 18.45 13.24
N LEU A 337 -35.73 18.57 13.55
CA LEU A 337 -35.14 18.25 14.85
C LEU A 337 -34.94 19.53 15.69
N THR A 338 -35.99 20.33 15.83
CA THR A 338 -35.96 21.67 16.45
C THR A 338 -35.63 21.65 17.94
N GLU A 339 -36.01 20.58 18.64
CA GLU A 339 -35.80 20.41 20.09
C GLU A 339 -34.41 19.84 20.43
N ARG A 340 -33.61 19.43 19.44
CA ARG A 340 -32.24 18.92 19.68
C ARG A 340 -31.30 20.07 19.98
N ASP A 341 -30.31 19.87 20.83
CA ASP A 341 -29.23 20.85 20.98
C ASP A 341 -28.34 20.90 19.73
N GLU A 342 -27.77 22.07 19.42
CA GLU A 342 -26.74 22.16 18.39
C GLU A 342 -25.55 21.27 18.75
N GLY A 343 -25.10 20.45 17.79
CA GLY A 343 -24.10 19.41 18.03
C GLY A 343 -24.67 18.01 18.31
N ASP A 344 -25.96 17.86 18.63
CA ASP A 344 -26.60 16.56 18.88
C ASP A 344 -27.03 15.90 17.56
N LEU A 345 -26.28 14.88 17.13
CA LEU A 345 -26.54 14.16 15.88
C LEU A 345 -27.66 13.11 16.01
N GLY A 346 -28.18 12.88 17.21
CA GLY A 346 -29.13 11.81 17.51
C GLY A 346 -28.47 10.43 17.60
N PRO A 347 -29.28 9.34 17.58
CA PRO A 347 -28.81 7.97 17.76
C PRO A 347 -28.11 7.43 16.50
N VAL A 348 -27.06 8.10 16.03
CA VAL A 348 -26.28 7.75 14.84
C VAL A 348 -25.21 6.69 15.15
N TYR A 349 -24.63 6.09 14.10
CA TYR A 349 -23.46 5.20 14.10
C TYR A 349 -23.05 4.59 15.46
N GLY A 350 -22.17 5.26 16.21
CA GLY A 350 -21.60 4.77 17.47
C GLY A 350 -22.66 4.43 18.52
N PHE A 351 -23.73 5.23 18.63
CA PHE A 351 -24.86 4.91 19.48
C PHE A 351 -25.48 3.56 19.10
N GLN A 352 -25.69 3.32 17.80
CA GLN A 352 -26.21 2.03 17.34
C GLN A 352 -25.19 0.91 17.57
N TRP A 353 -23.88 1.18 17.53
CA TRP A 353 -22.86 0.17 17.80
C TRP A 353 -22.82 -0.27 19.25
N ARG A 354 -22.97 0.67 20.20
CA ARG A 354 -22.82 0.41 21.64
C ARG A 354 -24.15 0.23 22.38
N HIS A 355 -25.23 0.76 21.85
CA HIS A 355 -26.53 0.90 22.51
C HIS A 355 -27.70 0.56 21.56
N PHE A 356 -27.55 -0.44 20.69
CA PHE A 356 -28.57 -0.78 19.69
C PHE A 356 -29.93 -1.04 20.34
N GLY A 357 -30.97 -0.32 19.91
CA GLY A 357 -32.32 -0.45 20.44
C GLY A 357 -32.58 0.25 21.78
N ALA A 358 -31.60 0.95 22.36
CA ALA A 358 -31.84 1.83 23.50
C ALA A 358 -32.69 3.04 23.09
N ARG A 359 -33.51 3.55 24.01
CA ARG A 359 -34.29 4.77 23.76
C ARG A 359 -33.37 5.98 23.87
N TYR A 360 -33.17 6.69 22.76
CA TYR A 360 -32.42 7.95 22.75
C TYR A 360 -33.15 9.04 23.55
N ILE A 361 -32.40 9.79 24.35
CA ILE A 361 -32.84 10.98 25.09
C ILE A 361 -32.17 12.20 24.45
N ASP A 362 -30.88 12.39 24.71
CA ASP A 362 -30.02 13.45 24.17
C ASP A 362 -28.55 12.99 24.16
N MET A 363 -27.64 13.82 23.67
CA MET A 363 -26.19 13.54 23.64
C MET A 363 -25.49 13.61 25.02
N HIS A 364 -26.19 13.99 26.09
CA HIS A 364 -25.65 14.16 27.44
C HIS A 364 -26.02 13.00 28.39
N ALA A 365 -27.04 12.23 28.04
CA ALA A 365 -27.49 11.09 28.83
C ALA A 365 -26.45 9.96 28.90
N ASP A 366 -26.45 9.25 30.03
CA ASP A 366 -25.66 8.03 30.21
C ASP A 366 -26.42 6.80 29.69
N TYR A 367 -25.91 6.20 28.62
CA TYR A 367 -26.48 5.01 27.99
C TYR A 367 -25.79 3.70 28.44
N THR A 368 -24.89 3.76 29.44
CA THR A 368 -24.17 2.57 29.94
C THR A 368 -25.14 1.45 30.31
N GLY A 369 -24.94 0.27 29.72
CA GLY A 369 -25.77 -0.91 29.95
C GLY A 369 -27.16 -0.87 29.29
N GLN A 370 -27.48 0.17 28.52
CA GLN A 370 -28.72 0.26 27.76
C GLN A 370 -28.54 -0.27 26.33
N GLY A 371 -29.57 -0.93 25.80
CA GLY A 371 -29.55 -1.52 24.46
C GLY A 371 -28.64 -2.74 24.36
N PHE A 372 -28.18 -3.03 23.14
CA PHE A 372 -27.25 -4.12 22.86
C PHE A 372 -25.92 -3.58 22.32
N ASP A 373 -24.82 -3.89 23.01
CA ASP A 373 -23.46 -3.53 22.59
C ASP A 373 -22.96 -4.52 21.53
N GLN A 374 -23.21 -4.18 20.27
CA GLN A 374 -22.81 -4.98 19.12
C GLN A 374 -21.29 -5.05 18.97
N LEU A 375 -20.55 -3.99 19.31
CA LEU A 375 -19.11 -3.97 19.16
C LEU A 375 -18.43 -4.97 20.10
N LEU A 376 -18.86 -5.00 21.36
CA LEU A 376 -18.36 -5.98 22.32
C LEU A 376 -18.79 -7.41 21.98
N ASP A 377 -20.01 -7.63 21.50
CA ASP A 377 -20.46 -8.94 21.00
C ASP A 377 -19.64 -9.43 19.80
N VAL A 378 -19.29 -8.53 18.86
CA VAL A 378 -18.39 -8.84 17.74
C VAL A 378 -17.02 -9.28 18.25
N ILE A 379 -16.42 -8.53 19.18
CA ILE A 379 -15.11 -8.84 19.75
C ILE A 379 -15.15 -10.17 20.52
N ASP A 380 -16.19 -10.40 21.32
CA ASP A 380 -16.40 -11.65 22.06
C ASP A 380 -16.48 -12.84 21.11
N LYS A 381 -17.32 -12.76 20.07
CA LYS A 381 -17.44 -13.83 19.06
C LYS A 381 -16.13 -14.09 18.34
N ILE A 382 -15.37 -13.06 17.98
CA ILE A 382 -14.06 -13.25 17.33
C ILE A 382 -13.10 -14.02 18.25
N LYS A 383 -13.08 -13.70 19.55
CA LYS A 383 -12.21 -14.38 20.54
C LYS A 383 -12.68 -15.80 20.85
N ASN A 384 -13.98 -15.99 21.05
CA ASN A 384 -14.53 -17.18 21.71
C ASN A 384 -15.28 -18.10 20.75
N ASN A 385 -15.75 -17.61 19.60
CA ASN A 385 -16.44 -18.39 18.58
C ASN A 385 -16.10 -17.91 17.15
N PRO A 386 -14.82 -17.94 16.73
CA PRO A 386 -14.36 -17.30 15.49
C PRO A 386 -14.99 -17.87 14.20
N ASN A 387 -15.55 -19.09 14.26
CA ASN A 387 -16.24 -19.72 13.14
C ASN A 387 -17.72 -19.30 13.02
N ASP A 388 -18.21 -18.43 13.92
CA ASP A 388 -19.56 -17.91 13.84
C ASP A 388 -19.75 -17.13 12.53
N ARG A 389 -20.90 -17.34 11.90
CA ARG A 389 -21.29 -16.68 10.64
C ARG A 389 -22.15 -15.43 10.87
N ARG A 390 -22.30 -14.99 12.12
CA ARG A 390 -23.13 -13.87 12.59
C ARG A 390 -22.32 -12.85 13.39
N ILE A 391 -21.04 -12.70 13.03
CA ILE A 391 -20.18 -11.64 13.57
C ILE A 391 -20.47 -10.36 12.77
N ILE A 392 -21.47 -9.61 13.22
CA ILE A 392 -22.13 -8.54 12.46
C ILE A 392 -22.23 -7.29 13.32
N LEU A 393 -22.08 -6.13 12.69
CA LEU A 393 -22.28 -4.80 13.27
C LEU A 393 -23.22 -4.00 12.36
N SER A 394 -24.33 -3.47 12.89
CA SER A 394 -25.30 -2.68 12.11
C SER A 394 -25.54 -1.30 12.74
N ALA A 395 -25.51 -0.26 11.92
CA ALA A 395 -26.00 1.06 12.29
C ALA A 395 -27.43 1.32 11.79
N TRP A 396 -28.02 0.42 10.99
CA TRP A 396 -29.35 0.64 10.44
C TRP A 396 -30.45 0.20 11.39
N ASN A 397 -31.05 1.15 12.09
CA ASN A 397 -32.24 0.94 12.91
C ASN A 397 -33.43 1.72 12.32
N PRO A 398 -34.38 1.05 11.62
CA PRO A 398 -35.54 1.70 11.02
C PRO A 398 -36.38 2.54 12.00
N SER A 399 -36.46 2.13 13.28
CA SER A 399 -37.25 2.84 14.29
C SER A 399 -36.63 4.19 14.68
N ASP A 400 -35.30 4.33 14.54
CA ASP A 400 -34.57 5.53 14.95
C ASP A 400 -34.20 6.46 13.80
N LEU A 401 -34.45 6.07 12.53
CA LEU A 401 -34.00 6.86 11.36
C LEU A 401 -34.50 8.31 11.38
N LYS A 402 -35.72 8.55 11.88
CA LYS A 402 -36.29 9.90 11.98
C LYS A 402 -35.67 10.73 13.12
N LEU A 403 -34.93 10.10 14.01
CA LEU A 403 -34.25 10.75 15.12
C LEU A 403 -32.83 11.18 14.72
N MET A 404 -32.25 10.60 13.66
CA MET A 404 -30.87 10.83 13.27
C MET A 404 -30.75 12.09 12.42
N ALA A 405 -29.73 12.91 12.70
CA ALA A 405 -29.40 14.07 11.86
C ALA A 405 -29.05 13.64 10.42
N LEU A 406 -28.39 12.50 10.27
CA LEU A 406 -28.15 11.88 8.97
C LEU A 406 -28.26 10.35 9.09
N PRO A 407 -29.13 9.69 8.30
CA PRO A 407 -29.20 8.24 8.26
C PRO A 407 -27.83 7.61 7.91
N PRO A 408 -27.42 6.49 8.55
CA PRO A 408 -26.09 5.92 8.36
C PRO A 408 -25.74 5.59 6.92
N CYS A 409 -24.61 6.09 6.43
CA CYS A 409 -24.12 5.78 5.08
C CYS A 409 -23.48 4.38 5.05
N HIS A 410 -22.46 4.14 5.88
CA HIS A 410 -21.88 2.83 6.15
C HIS A 410 -22.70 2.14 7.26
N MET A 411 -23.60 1.27 6.83
CA MET A 411 -24.74 0.87 7.66
C MET A 411 -24.63 -0.54 8.24
N PHE A 412 -23.75 -1.37 7.67
CA PHE A 412 -23.62 -2.78 8.03
C PHE A 412 -22.19 -3.25 7.77
N ALA A 413 -21.63 -4.02 8.70
CA ALA A 413 -20.37 -4.72 8.51
C ALA A 413 -20.46 -6.16 9.02
N GLN A 414 -19.76 -7.06 8.34
CA GLN A 414 -19.61 -8.45 8.74
C GLN A 414 -18.13 -8.79 8.82
N PHE A 415 -17.76 -9.52 9.87
CA PHE A 415 -16.40 -9.97 10.09
C PHE A 415 -16.25 -11.47 9.81
N TYR A 416 -15.05 -11.87 9.42
CA TYR A 416 -14.73 -13.25 9.08
C TYR A 416 -13.33 -13.60 9.60
N VAL A 417 -13.22 -14.67 10.38
CA VAL A 417 -11.94 -15.18 10.89
C VAL A 417 -11.55 -16.44 10.12
N ALA A 418 -10.35 -16.45 9.57
CA ALA A 418 -9.76 -17.64 8.95
C ALA A 418 -8.23 -17.57 8.97
N ASN A 419 -7.58 -18.71 9.16
CA ASN A 419 -6.11 -18.83 9.10
C ASN A 419 -5.34 -17.84 10.01
N GLY A 420 -5.91 -17.53 11.18
CA GLY A 420 -5.34 -16.55 12.12
C GLY A 420 -5.54 -15.09 11.69
N GLU A 421 -6.39 -14.82 10.70
CA GLU A 421 -6.64 -13.49 10.15
C GLU A 421 -8.09 -13.04 10.34
N LEU A 422 -8.28 -11.73 10.52
CA LEU A 422 -9.59 -11.07 10.56
C LEU A 422 -9.82 -10.26 9.29
N SER A 423 -10.90 -10.56 8.57
CA SER A 423 -11.37 -9.76 7.44
C SER A 423 -12.70 -9.06 7.77
N CYS A 424 -12.97 -7.95 7.11
CA CYS A 424 -14.21 -7.17 7.27
C CYS A 424 -14.82 -6.88 5.90
N GLN A 425 -16.12 -7.13 5.76
CA GLN A 425 -16.93 -6.63 4.64
C GLN A 425 -17.90 -5.58 5.14
N MET A 426 -17.82 -4.36 4.61
CA MET A 426 -18.73 -3.26 4.94
C MET A 426 -19.64 -2.94 3.75
N TYR A 427 -20.94 -2.77 4.03
CA TYR A 427 -21.93 -2.29 3.07
C TYR A 427 -22.26 -0.81 3.32
N GLN A 428 -22.05 0.01 2.30
CA GLN A 428 -22.35 1.43 2.29
C GLN A 428 -23.49 1.71 1.30
N ARG A 429 -24.64 2.16 1.79
CA ARG A 429 -25.82 2.41 0.93
C ARG A 429 -25.64 3.57 -0.04
N SER A 430 -24.80 4.55 0.32
CA SER A 430 -24.60 5.80 -0.41
C SER A 430 -23.17 6.29 -0.19
N ALA A 431 -22.45 6.52 -1.29
CA ALA A 431 -21.01 6.72 -1.29
C ALA A 431 -20.60 7.87 -2.19
N ASP A 432 -20.23 8.98 -1.56
CA ASP A 432 -19.55 10.10 -2.20
C ASP A 432 -18.11 9.69 -2.52
N MET A 433 -17.82 9.48 -3.81
CA MET A 433 -16.50 9.09 -4.29
C MET A 433 -15.47 10.22 -4.15
N GLY A 434 -15.89 11.48 -4.09
CA GLY A 434 -15.03 12.65 -3.95
C GLY A 434 -14.45 12.78 -2.55
N LEU A 435 -15.30 12.74 -1.53
CA LEU A 435 -14.93 12.99 -0.14
C LEU A 435 -15.07 11.75 0.76
N GLY A 436 -16.25 11.12 0.76
CA GLY A 436 -16.60 10.08 1.72
C GLY A 436 -15.81 8.79 1.56
N VAL A 437 -15.75 8.22 0.36
CA VAL A 437 -15.15 6.89 0.13
C VAL A 437 -13.69 6.77 0.55
N PRO A 438 -12.77 7.71 0.23
CA PRO A 438 -11.41 7.68 0.75
C PRO A 438 -11.35 7.61 2.29
N PHE A 439 -12.26 8.32 2.96
CA PHE A 439 -12.38 8.33 4.42
C PHE A 439 -12.93 7.01 4.94
N ASN A 440 -13.97 6.46 4.29
CA ASN A 440 -14.62 5.22 4.70
C ASN A 440 -13.73 3.99 4.49
N ILE A 441 -12.91 3.96 3.42
CA ILE A 441 -11.90 2.91 3.21
C ILE A 441 -10.92 2.88 4.38
N ALA A 442 -10.35 4.04 4.73
CA ALA A 442 -9.39 4.14 5.83
C ALA A 442 -10.04 3.81 7.18
N SER A 443 -11.26 4.29 7.44
CA SER A 443 -11.97 4.09 8.71
C SER A 443 -12.24 2.60 8.99
N TYR A 444 -12.83 1.86 8.04
CA TYR A 444 -13.12 0.44 8.27
C TYR A 444 -11.88 -0.47 8.14
N ALA A 445 -10.87 -0.09 7.35
CA ALA A 445 -9.57 -0.74 7.40
C ALA A 445 -8.96 -0.60 8.80
N LEU A 446 -9.00 0.61 9.38
CA LEU A 446 -8.50 0.86 10.73
C LEU A 446 -9.29 0.07 11.78
N LEU A 447 -10.62 0.08 11.73
CA LEU A 447 -11.46 -0.72 12.63
C LEU A 447 -11.11 -2.21 12.57
N THR A 448 -10.88 -2.74 11.36
CA THR A 448 -10.46 -4.13 11.16
C THR A 448 -9.11 -4.40 11.81
N CYS A 449 -8.14 -3.50 11.62
CA CYS A 449 -6.82 -3.63 12.25
C CYS A 449 -6.89 -3.53 13.79
N MET A 450 -7.73 -2.64 14.34
CA MET A 450 -7.93 -2.48 15.78
C MET A 450 -8.56 -3.74 16.40
N ILE A 451 -9.62 -4.28 15.79
CA ILE A 451 -10.27 -5.50 16.28
C ILE A 451 -9.33 -6.70 16.14
N ALA A 452 -8.60 -6.83 15.03
CA ALA A 452 -7.60 -7.88 14.87
C ALA A 452 -6.56 -7.81 15.98
N HIS A 453 -6.05 -6.60 16.28
CA HIS A 453 -5.07 -6.37 17.33
C HIS A 453 -5.54 -6.80 18.72
N VAL A 454 -6.73 -6.37 19.15
CA VAL A 454 -7.25 -6.70 20.50
C VAL A 454 -7.72 -8.15 20.63
N CYS A 455 -7.80 -8.88 19.51
CA CYS A 455 -8.14 -10.29 19.43
C CYS A 455 -6.93 -11.20 19.12
N ASP A 456 -5.71 -10.65 19.12
CA ASP A 456 -4.47 -11.36 18.79
C ASP A 456 -4.51 -12.07 17.41
N LEU A 457 -5.13 -11.42 16.42
CA LEU A 457 -5.21 -11.85 15.03
C LEU A 457 -4.41 -10.92 14.10
N VAL A 458 -4.10 -11.41 12.90
CA VAL A 458 -3.51 -10.61 11.83
C VAL A 458 -4.61 -9.94 11.00
N PRO A 459 -4.47 -8.67 10.58
CA PRO A 459 -5.40 -8.07 9.63
C PRO A 459 -5.38 -8.79 8.28
N GLY A 460 -6.55 -9.24 7.81
CA GLY A 460 -6.75 -9.90 6.54
C GLY A 460 -7.14 -8.91 5.45
N ASP A 461 -8.42 -8.92 5.06
CA ASP A 461 -8.93 -8.08 3.97
C ASP A 461 -9.99 -7.11 4.45
N PHE A 462 -10.04 -5.94 3.80
CA PHE A 462 -11.19 -5.04 3.86
C PHE A 462 -11.93 -5.08 2.52
N ILE A 463 -13.22 -5.41 2.55
CA ILE A 463 -14.12 -5.45 1.40
C ILE A 463 -15.16 -4.33 1.55
N HIS A 464 -15.17 -3.39 0.61
CA HIS A 464 -16.11 -2.28 0.57
C HIS A 464 -17.18 -2.55 -0.49
N VAL A 465 -18.39 -2.89 -0.05
CA VAL A 465 -19.56 -3.07 -0.90
C VAL A 465 -20.38 -1.79 -0.90
N ILE A 466 -20.74 -1.30 -2.09
CA ILE A 466 -21.36 0.01 -2.24
C ILE A 466 -22.67 -0.11 -3.02
N GLY A 467 -23.73 0.53 -2.51
CA GLY A 467 -25.01 0.73 -3.17
C GLY A 467 -24.95 1.87 -4.19
N ASP A 468 -25.57 3.00 -3.88
CA ASP A 468 -25.50 4.21 -4.71
C ASP A 468 -24.09 4.81 -4.62
N THR A 469 -23.34 4.69 -5.71
CA THR A 469 -21.96 5.15 -5.84
C THR A 469 -21.93 6.35 -6.76
N HIS A 470 -21.53 7.51 -6.25
CA HIS A 470 -21.71 8.76 -6.99
C HIS A 470 -20.55 9.73 -6.87
N VAL A 471 -20.48 10.60 -7.86
CA VAL A 471 -19.64 11.79 -7.92
C VAL A 471 -20.58 13.00 -8.00
N TYR A 472 -20.47 13.93 -7.06
CA TYR A 472 -21.16 15.22 -7.18
C TYR A 472 -20.68 15.97 -8.41
N SER A 473 -21.58 16.64 -9.11
CA SER A 473 -21.26 17.41 -10.33
C SER A 473 -20.15 18.43 -10.09
N THR A 474 -20.12 19.02 -8.89
CA THR A 474 -19.07 19.96 -8.44
C THR A 474 -17.70 19.33 -8.22
N HIS A 475 -17.62 17.99 -8.10
CA HIS A 475 -16.37 17.26 -7.86
C HIS A 475 -15.79 16.64 -9.13
N VAL A 476 -16.50 16.65 -10.27
CA VAL A 476 -16.02 16.06 -11.53
C VAL A 476 -14.65 16.62 -11.93
N ARG A 477 -14.50 17.95 -11.97
CA ARG A 477 -13.22 18.59 -12.33
C ARG A 477 -12.08 18.29 -11.33
N PRO A 478 -12.27 18.45 -10.00
CA PRO A 478 -11.29 18.00 -9.01
C PRO A 478 -10.87 16.53 -9.14
N LEU A 479 -11.81 15.64 -9.43
CA LEU A 479 -11.53 14.22 -9.62
C LEU A 479 -10.81 13.93 -10.94
N GLN A 480 -11.11 14.66 -12.02
CA GLN A 480 -10.32 14.59 -13.25
C GLN A 480 -8.87 15.00 -13.03
N GLU A 481 -8.59 15.99 -12.17
CA GLU A 481 -7.23 16.32 -11.74
C GLU A 481 -6.60 15.17 -10.95
N GLN A 482 -7.33 14.56 -10.02
CA GLN A 482 -6.87 13.40 -9.25
C GLN A 482 -6.48 12.24 -10.16
N LEU A 483 -7.25 11.97 -11.21
CA LEU A 483 -7.02 10.88 -12.17
C LEU A 483 -5.72 11.04 -12.98
N GLN A 484 -5.15 12.25 -13.05
CA GLN A 484 -3.84 12.48 -13.69
C GLN A 484 -2.65 12.16 -12.77
N LYS A 485 -2.88 11.96 -11.46
CA LYS A 485 -1.84 11.69 -10.48
C LYS A 485 -1.61 10.19 -10.37
N LEU A 486 -0.36 9.75 -10.57
CA LEU A 486 0.00 8.34 -10.39
C LEU A 486 -0.05 7.96 -8.89
N PRO A 487 -0.59 6.78 -8.53
CA PRO A 487 -0.46 6.25 -7.18
C PRO A 487 1.00 6.15 -6.74
N LYS A 488 1.20 6.33 -5.44
CA LYS A 488 2.44 6.03 -4.73
C LYS A 488 2.16 4.84 -3.78
N PRO A 489 3.19 4.16 -3.25
CA PRO A 489 2.98 3.10 -2.26
C PRO A 489 2.06 3.54 -1.13
N PHE A 490 1.11 2.67 -0.78
CA PHE A 490 0.33 2.86 0.43
C PHE A 490 1.23 2.87 1.67
N PRO A 491 0.86 3.62 2.72
CA PRO A 491 1.60 3.61 3.97
C PRO A 491 1.47 2.26 4.69
N VAL A 492 2.31 2.04 5.70
CA VAL A 492 2.17 0.96 6.67
C VAL A 492 1.59 1.52 7.96
N LEU A 493 0.58 0.85 8.53
CA LEU A 493 0.00 1.22 9.83
C LEU A 493 0.74 0.49 10.96
N GLU A 494 1.27 1.24 11.91
CA GLU A 494 1.75 0.74 13.20
C GLU A 494 0.73 1.10 14.29
N ILE A 495 0.38 0.12 15.11
CA ILE A 495 -0.52 0.25 16.26
C ILE A 495 0.29 0.03 17.55
N ASN A 496 0.05 0.85 18.57
CA ASN A 496 0.66 0.67 19.89
C ASN A 496 0.40 -0.76 20.43
N PRO A 497 1.45 -1.58 20.64
CA PRO A 497 1.29 -2.98 21.00
C PRO A 497 0.73 -3.21 22.41
N GLU A 498 0.77 -2.20 23.28
CA GLU A 498 0.31 -2.28 24.67
C GLU A 498 -1.22 -2.20 24.80
N LYS A 499 -1.93 -1.78 23.75
CA LYS A 499 -3.37 -1.52 23.80
C LYS A 499 -4.20 -2.78 23.57
N LYS A 500 -4.67 -3.39 24.65
CA LYS A 500 -5.44 -4.66 24.61
C LYS A 500 -6.95 -4.52 24.69
N ASN A 501 -7.45 -3.29 24.84
CA ASN A 501 -8.88 -3.00 24.90
C ASN A 501 -9.26 -1.98 23.82
N ILE A 502 -10.34 -2.27 23.08
CA ILE A 502 -10.87 -1.40 22.01
C ILE A 502 -11.20 0.01 22.52
N ASP A 503 -11.64 0.13 23.77
CA ASP A 503 -12.02 1.41 24.40
C ASP A 503 -10.81 2.21 24.92
N SER A 504 -9.61 1.62 24.90
CA SER A 504 -8.40 2.26 25.45
C SER A 504 -7.57 3.02 24.42
N PHE A 505 -7.90 2.92 23.14
CA PHE A 505 -7.16 3.56 22.07
C PHE A 505 -7.33 5.08 22.08
N VAL A 506 -6.24 5.79 21.82
CA VAL A 506 -6.20 7.23 21.54
C VAL A 506 -5.52 7.48 20.19
N ALA A 507 -5.62 8.70 19.65
CA ALA A 507 -5.10 8.99 18.32
C ALA A 507 -3.58 8.75 18.18
N ASP A 508 -2.82 8.98 19.24
CA ASP A 508 -1.36 8.78 19.27
C ASP A 508 -0.94 7.30 19.23
N ASP A 509 -1.88 6.37 19.42
CA ASP A 509 -1.60 4.93 19.32
C ASP A 509 -1.47 4.44 17.87
N PHE A 510 -1.68 5.33 16.88
CA PHE A 510 -1.66 4.98 15.47
C PHE A 510 -0.64 5.81 14.69
N LYS A 511 0.31 5.13 14.04
CA LYS A 511 1.36 5.78 13.25
C LYS A 511 1.35 5.26 11.82
N LEU A 512 1.39 6.18 10.86
CA LEU A 512 1.54 5.86 9.44
C LEU A 512 2.99 6.00 9.02
N ILE A 513 3.61 4.90 8.61
CA ILE A 513 4.96 4.87 8.07
C ILE A 513 4.88 5.01 6.56
N GLY A 514 5.60 5.99 6.01
CA GLY A 514 5.74 6.13 4.57
C GLY A 514 4.59 6.82 3.84
N TYR A 515 3.69 7.52 4.54
CA TYR A 515 2.60 8.24 3.89
C TYR A 515 3.09 9.52 3.18
N ASP A 516 3.36 9.40 1.88
CA ASP A 516 3.78 10.49 0.99
C ASP A 516 2.74 10.76 -0.10
N PRO A 517 1.52 11.24 0.20
CA PRO A 517 0.51 11.47 -0.81
C PRO A 517 0.85 12.68 -1.70
N HIS A 518 0.18 12.77 -2.85
CA HIS A 518 0.05 14.03 -3.57
C HIS A 518 -0.70 15.07 -2.74
N GLN A 519 -0.58 16.34 -3.15
CA GLN A 519 -1.22 17.46 -2.45
C GLN A 519 -2.74 17.28 -2.33
N LYS A 520 -3.31 17.92 -1.29
CA LYS A 520 -4.76 17.98 -1.07
C LYS A 520 -5.45 18.55 -2.31
N ILE A 521 -6.59 17.98 -2.66
CA ILE A 521 -7.50 18.50 -3.68
C ILE A 521 -8.73 19.01 -2.94
N GLU A 522 -9.03 20.30 -3.08
CA GLU A 522 -10.17 20.91 -2.42
C GLU A 522 -11.49 20.47 -3.08
N MET A 523 -12.40 19.94 -2.26
CA MET A 523 -13.75 19.55 -2.65
C MET A 523 -14.69 19.99 -1.53
N LYS A 524 -15.73 20.75 -1.87
CA LYS A 524 -16.73 21.22 -0.90
C LYS A 524 -17.74 20.12 -0.61
N MET A 525 -18.07 19.90 0.65
CA MET A 525 -19.15 18.99 1.04
C MET A 525 -20.49 19.54 0.57
N ALA A 526 -21.35 18.66 0.06
CA ALA A 526 -22.74 18.99 -0.26
C ALA A 526 -23.59 18.79 1.00
N VAL A 527 -24.18 19.87 1.52
CA VAL A 527 -25.01 19.85 2.74
C VAL A 527 -26.47 19.61 2.38
#